data_AF-A0A8J5H175-F1
#
_entry.id   AF-A0A8J5H175-F1
#
_cell.length_a   1.000
_cell.length_b   1.000
_cell.length_c   1.000
_cell.angle_alpha   90.00
_cell.angle_beta   90.00
_cell.angle_gamma   90.00
#
_symmetry.space_group_name_H-M   'P 1'
#
loop_
_entity.id
_entity.type
_entity.pdbx_description
1 polymer ?
#
loop_
_entity_poly.entity_id
_entity_poly.type
_entity_poly.pdbx_seq_one_letter_code
_entity_poly.pdbx_strand_id
1 'polypeptide(L)'
;MSSHFYLIHIKGIAVGNEVLAGTDQELEEVLFGAIKNVHNALKMLQLEEKIEVSMPHSVAVFANSIPPSYCTFKEDDVLVYMKPILEFFSQINSPFYINAYPFLAYKSDPEHIDMKYALFLPNYGVHDVKTGLHYDNMFDAQIDAAYAALEAAGYHKMEVRVSEMAGLLLAMRMKLEPLS
;
A
#
# COMPACT_ATOMS: atom_id res chain seq x y z
N MET A 1 -35.33 -15.29 3.38
CA MET A 1 -34.00 -14.91 2.85
C MET A 1 -33.17 -16.19 2.74
N SER A 2 -32.63 -16.48 1.55
CA SER A 2 -32.08 -17.79 1.17
C SER A 2 -30.78 -18.13 1.90
N SER A 3 -30.62 -19.40 2.25
CA SER A 3 -29.65 -20.02 3.17
C SER A 3 -28.20 -20.13 2.66
N HIS A 4 -27.82 -19.43 1.57
CA HIS A 4 -26.51 -19.57 0.94
C HIS A 4 -25.43 -18.58 1.43
N PHE A 5 -25.77 -17.57 2.23
CA PHE A 5 -24.79 -16.57 2.72
C PHE A 5 -24.00 -16.99 3.97
N TYR A 6 -24.38 -18.09 4.64
CA TYR A 6 -23.79 -18.48 5.92
C TYR A 6 -22.42 -19.19 5.83
N LEU A 7 -21.86 -19.38 4.63
CA LEU A 7 -20.56 -20.04 4.43
C LEU A 7 -19.42 -19.09 4.06
N ILE A 8 -19.71 -17.82 3.76
CA ILE A 8 -18.69 -16.85 3.33
C ILE A 8 -18.29 -15.98 4.52
N HIS A 9 -17.05 -16.15 4.98
CA HIS A 9 -16.48 -15.34 6.04
C HIS A 9 -15.84 -14.09 5.45
N ILE A 10 -16.63 -13.02 5.33
CA ILE A 10 -16.13 -11.72 4.90
C ILE A 10 -15.28 -11.12 6.02
N LYS A 11 -14.03 -10.78 5.72
CA LYS A 11 -13.09 -10.14 6.67
C LYS A 11 -12.93 -8.63 6.46
N GLY A 12 -13.16 -8.18 5.23
CA GLY A 12 -13.12 -6.77 4.93
C GLY A 12 -13.69 -6.44 3.56
N ILE A 13 -13.87 -5.16 3.32
CA ILE A 13 -14.33 -4.57 2.07
C ILE A 13 -13.32 -3.49 1.70
N ALA A 14 -12.55 -3.74 0.64
CA ALA A 14 -11.71 -2.73 0.01
C ALA A 14 -12.58 -1.83 -0.88
N VAL A 15 -12.62 -0.52 -0.60
CA VAL A 15 -13.36 0.46 -1.39
C VAL A 15 -12.39 1.13 -2.36
N GLY A 16 -12.38 0.63 -3.59
CA GLY A 16 -11.43 1.05 -4.63
C GLY A 16 -10.13 0.24 -4.59
N ASN A 17 -9.28 0.44 -5.60
CA ASN A 17 -7.92 -0.09 -5.67
C ASN A 17 -7.05 0.93 -6.41
N GLU A 18 -6.02 1.45 -5.74
CA GLU A 18 -5.06 2.40 -6.31
C GLU A 18 -5.66 3.70 -6.89
N VAL A 19 -6.85 4.09 -6.44
CA VAL A 19 -7.63 5.21 -7.01
C VAL A 19 -6.82 6.51 -7.04
N LEU A 20 -6.13 6.84 -5.94
CA LEU A 20 -5.35 8.08 -5.80
C LEU A 20 -4.00 8.08 -6.54
N ALA A 21 -3.68 6.99 -7.26
CA ALA A 21 -2.53 6.93 -8.16
C ALA A 21 -2.96 6.92 -9.64
N GLY A 22 -4.27 6.96 -9.90
CA GLY A 22 -4.84 7.00 -11.24
C GLY A 22 -4.89 8.41 -11.82
N THR A 23 -5.75 8.58 -12.82
CA THR A 23 -6.00 9.87 -13.49
C THR A 23 -7.49 10.20 -13.54
N ASP A 24 -8.32 9.48 -12.78
CA ASP A 24 -9.78 9.61 -12.79
C ASP A 24 -10.23 10.44 -11.60
N GLN A 25 -10.27 11.75 -11.81
CA GLN A 25 -10.63 12.72 -10.79
C GLN A 25 -12.05 12.50 -10.25
N GLU A 26 -12.99 12.00 -11.08
CA GLU A 26 -14.36 11.72 -10.61
C GLU A 26 -14.36 10.62 -9.54
N LEU A 27 -13.52 9.59 -9.71
CA LEU A 27 -13.36 8.53 -8.71
C LEU A 27 -12.69 9.04 -7.42
N GLU A 28 -11.69 9.91 -7.54
CA GLU A 28 -11.00 10.51 -6.38
C GLU A 28 -11.97 11.36 -5.53
N GLU A 29 -12.81 12.18 -6.17
CA GLU A 29 -13.77 13.07 -5.51
C GLU A 29 -14.85 12.30 -4.73
N VAL A 30 -15.32 11.16 -5.25
CA VAL A 30 -16.38 10.36 -4.60
C VAL A 30 -15.84 9.32 -3.61
N LEU A 31 -14.54 9.04 -3.62
CA LEU A 31 -13.92 7.93 -2.88
C LEU A 31 -14.20 7.99 -1.39
N PHE A 32 -13.97 9.15 -0.76
CA PHE A 32 -14.19 9.29 0.68
C PHE A 32 -15.67 9.14 1.07
N GLY A 33 -16.58 9.61 0.20
CA GLY A 33 -18.02 9.39 0.37
C GLY A 33 -18.38 7.91 0.33
N ALA A 34 -17.82 7.16 -0.63
CA ALA A 34 -18.04 5.73 -0.76
C ALA A 34 -17.53 4.94 0.46
N ILE A 35 -16.30 5.24 0.93
CA ILE A 35 -15.71 4.62 2.13
C ILE A 35 -16.62 4.79 3.35
N LYS A 36 -17.09 6.02 3.60
CA LYS A 36 -17.99 6.32 4.72
C LYS A 36 -19.33 5.60 4.58
N ASN A 37 -19.89 5.56 3.38
CA ASN A 37 -21.18 4.90 3.14
C ASN A 37 -21.11 3.39 3.42
N VAL A 38 -20.02 2.73 2.99
CA VAL A 38 -19.79 1.30 3.28
C VAL A 38 -19.64 1.08 4.78
N HIS A 39 -18.81 1.86 5.47
CA HIS A 39 -18.65 1.74 6.92
C HIS A 39 -19.97 1.99 7.68
N ASN A 40 -20.74 3.01 7.28
CA ASN A 40 -22.04 3.30 7.90
C ASN A 40 -23.04 2.17 7.70
N ALA A 41 -23.06 1.54 6.52
CA ALA A 41 -23.90 0.37 6.28
C ALA A 41 -23.49 -0.81 7.18
N LEU A 42 -22.19 -1.06 7.36
CA LEU A 42 -21.71 -2.08 8.30
C LEU A 42 -22.12 -1.76 9.74
N LYS A 43 -22.03 -0.50 10.15
CA LYS A 43 -22.46 -0.03 11.47
C LYS A 43 -23.96 -0.21 11.71
N MET A 44 -24.80 0.06 10.70
CA MET A 44 -26.25 -0.20 10.78
C MET A 44 -26.57 -1.69 10.95
N LEU A 45 -25.69 -2.56 10.45
CA LEU A 45 -25.79 -4.02 10.56
C LEU A 45 -25.06 -4.60 11.78
N GLN A 46 -24.37 -3.76 12.57
CA GLN A 46 -23.52 -4.17 13.70
C GLN A 46 -22.39 -5.15 13.29
N LEU A 47 -21.77 -4.87 12.14
CA LEU A 47 -20.70 -5.68 11.53
C LEU A 47 -19.34 -4.96 11.44
N GLU A 48 -19.27 -3.69 11.83
CA GLU A 48 -18.08 -2.83 11.72
C GLU A 48 -16.87 -3.36 12.51
N GLU A 49 -17.10 -4.09 13.60
CA GLU A 49 -16.02 -4.73 14.37
C GLU A 49 -15.54 -6.06 13.76
N LYS A 50 -16.31 -6.62 12.81
CA LYS A 50 -16.05 -7.93 12.19
C LYS A 50 -15.55 -7.83 10.76
N ILE A 51 -15.96 -6.78 10.06
CA ILE A 51 -15.66 -6.55 8.64
C ILE A 51 -14.94 -5.21 8.55
N GLU A 52 -13.64 -5.26 8.27
CA GLU A 52 -12.79 -4.08 8.12
C GLU A 52 -13.14 -3.33 6.83
N VAL A 53 -13.16 -2.00 6.86
CA VAL A 53 -13.23 -1.19 5.64
C VAL A 53 -11.83 -0.67 5.35
N SER A 54 -11.32 -0.94 4.15
CA SER A 54 -9.98 -0.54 3.74
C SER A 54 -9.98 0.10 2.35
N MET A 55 -8.82 0.64 1.96
CA MET A 55 -8.56 1.11 0.61
C MET A 55 -7.09 0.85 0.26
N PRO A 56 -6.79 -0.08 -0.66
CA PRO A 56 -5.45 -0.33 -1.15
C PRO A 56 -4.88 0.83 -1.96
N HIS A 57 -3.64 1.22 -1.64
CA HIS A 57 -2.91 2.28 -2.33
C HIS A 57 -1.77 1.72 -3.17
N SER A 58 -1.47 2.36 -4.29
CA SER A 58 -0.21 2.11 -5.01
C SER A 58 0.94 2.83 -4.31
N VAL A 59 2.17 2.34 -4.43
CA VAL A 59 3.38 3.11 -4.03
C VAL A 59 3.52 4.42 -4.82
N ALA A 60 2.82 4.56 -5.96
CA ALA A 60 2.82 5.78 -6.76
C ALA A 60 2.13 6.98 -6.09
N VAL A 61 1.48 6.79 -4.93
CA VAL A 61 0.96 7.90 -4.11
C VAL A 61 2.08 8.69 -3.40
N PHE A 62 3.29 8.14 -3.33
CA PHE A 62 4.45 8.77 -2.71
C PHE A 62 5.17 9.71 -3.68
N ALA A 63 5.68 10.83 -3.17
CA ALA A 63 6.49 11.80 -3.92
C ALA A 63 7.93 11.32 -4.10
N ASN A 64 8.45 10.60 -3.12
CA ASN A 64 9.77 10.02 -3.09
C ASN A 64 9.75 8.78 -2.18
N SER A 65 10.63 7.81 -2.42
CA SER A 65 10.69 6.57 -1.62
C SER A 65 12.12 6.11 -1.33
N ILE A 66 13.12 6.88 -1.76
CA ILE A 66 14.54 6.56 -1.60
C ILE A 66 15.30 7.79 -1.08
N PRO A 67 15.93 7.74 0.11
CA PRO A 67 15.80 6.66 1.09
C PRO A 67 14.37 6.62 1.71
N PRO A 68 13.92 5.47 2.23
CA PRO A 68 12.56 5.31 2.78
C PRO A 68 12.17 6.36 3.82
N SER A 69 13.08 6.72 4.73
CA SER A 69 12.84 7.69 5.82
C SER A 69 12.52 9.12 5.39
N TYR A 70 12.67 9.44 4.10
CA TYR A 70 12.32 10.74 3.53
C TYR A 70 10.96 10.73 2.85
N CYS A 71 10.32 9.57 2.72
CA CYS A 71 9.09 9.40 1.97
C CYS A 71 7.97 10.32 2.46
N THR A 72 7.29 10.98 1.54
CA THR A 72 6.06 11.75 1.76
C THR A 72 5.02 11.40 0.69
N PHE A 73 3.75 11.70 0.96
CA PHE A 73 2.72 11.68 -0.08
C PHE A 73 2.90 12.88 -1.03
N LYS A 74 2.47 12.74 -2.30
CA LYS A 74 2.42 13.86 -3.25
C LYS A 74 1.46 14.95 -2.75
N GLU A 75 1.93 16.19 -2.68
CA GLU A 75 1.20 17.28 -2.00
C GLU A 75 -0.03 17.78 -2.78
N ASP A 76 0.09 17.95 -4.09
CA ASP A 76 -0.91 18.71 -4.88
C ASP A 76 -2.23 17.93 -5.07
N ASP A 77 -2.18 16.70 -5.60
CA ASP A 77 -3.39 15.96 -5.97
C ASP A 77 -3.70 14.77 -5.06
N VAL A 78 -2.70 14.17 -4.42
CA VAL A 78 -2.91 12.98 -3.59
C VAL A 78 -3.31 13.37 -2.17
N LEU A 79 -2.55 14.27 -1.54
CA LEU A 79 -2.69 14.54 -0.12
C LEU A 79 -4.03 15.18 0.25
N VAL A 80 -4.64 15.92 -0.68
CA VAL A 80 -5.97 16.55 -0.51
C VAL A 80 -7.07 15.49 -0.28
N TYR A 81 -7.02 14.37 -1.00
CA TYR A 81 -7.97 13.26 -0.83
C TYR A 81 -7.50 12.25 0.23
N MET A 82 -6.19 12.04 0.36
CA MET A 82 -5.60 11.10 1.31
C MET A 82 -5.85 11.51 2.76
N LYS A 83 -5.66 12.79 3.13
CA LYS A 83 -5.78 13.24 4.53
C LYS A 83 -7.13 12.92 5.16
N PRO A 84 -8.29 13.27 4.55
CA PRO A 84 -9.60 12.89 5.11
C PRO A 84 -9.80 11.38 5.27
N ILE A 85 -9.22 10.58 4.37
CA ILE A 85 -9.30 9.11 4.42
C ILE A 85 -8.46 8.58 5.58
N LEU A 86 -7.22 9.04 5.74
CA LEU A 86 -6.35 8.64 6.85
C LEU A 86 -6.94 9.04 8.21
N GLU A 87 -7.50 10.24 8.32
CA GLU A 87 -8.17 10.69 9.55
C GLU A 87 -9.32 9.75 9.91
N PHE A 88 -10.16 9.40 8.94
CA PHE A 88 -11.27 8.48 9.16
C PHE A 88 -10.79 7.07 9.51
N PHE A 89 -9.81 6.53 8.79
CA PHE A 89 -9.23 5.22 9.08
C PHE A 89 -8.57 5.16 10.45
N SER A 90 -7.91 6.24 10.89
CA SER A 90 -7.39 6.35 12.26
C SER A 90 -8.52 6.29 13.31
N GLN A 91 -9.68 6.88 13.05
CA GLN A 91 -10.82 6.86 13.98
C GLN A 91 -11.46 5.47 14.09
N ILE A 92 -11.46 4.69 13.01
CA ILE A 92 -12.02 3.33 12.98
C ILE A 92 -10.97 2.23 13.19
N ASN A 93 -9.71 2.61 13.48
CA ASN A 93 -8.57 1.71 13.61
C ASN A 93 -8.33 0.81 12.38
N SER A 94 -8.59 1.34 11.18
CA SER A 94 -8.28 0.65 9.93
C SER A 94 -6.83 0.92 9.51
N PRO A 95 -6.05 -0.10 9.11
CA PRO A 95 -4.68 0.06 8.62
C PRO A 95 -4.59 0.83 7.30
N PHE A 96 -3.40 1.36 7.03
CA PHE A 96 -3.01 1.81 5.71
C PHE A 96 -2.62 0.62 4.84
N TYR A 97 -3.41 0.33 3.79
CA TYR A 97 -3.10 -0.74 2.87
C TYR A 97 -2.26 -0.26 1.69
N ILE A 98 -1.15 -0.93 1.43
CA ILE A 98 -0.24 -0.66 0.31
C ILE A 98 -0.10 -1.89 -0.59
N ASN A 99 -0.14 -1.68 -1.89
CA ASN A 99 0.24 -2.66 -2.89
C ASN A 99 1.74 -2.49 -3.20
N ALA A 100 2.53 -3.53 -2.94
CA ALA A 100 3.98 -3.50 -3.08
C ALA A 100 4.43 -4.39 -4.25
N TYR A 101 4.97 -3.76 -5.31
CA TYR A 101 5.43 -4.48 -6.51
C TYR A 101 6.91 -4.19 -6.85
N PRO A 102 7.88 -4.65 -6.05
CA PRO A 102 9.31 -4.46 -6.33
C PRO A 102 9.75 -4.80 -7.75
N PHE A 103 9.25 -5.92 -8.31
CA PHE A 103 9.63 -6.33 -9.66
C PHE A 103 9.12 -5.38 -10.74
N LEU A 104 7.92 -4.80 -10.56
CA LEU A 104 7.39 -3.81 -11.50
C LEU A 104 8.20 -2.52 -11.45
N ALA A 105 8.62 -2.09 -10.25
CA ALA A 105 9.51 -0.95 -10.10
C ALA A 105 10.84 -1.16 -10.84
N TYR A 106 11.48 -2.33 -10.66
CA TYR A 106 12.66 -2.71 -11.45
C TYR A 106 12.38 -2.65 -12.96
N LYS A 107 11.28 -3.24 -13.42
CA LYS A 107 10.97 -3.27 -14.85
C LYS A 107 10.75 -1.87 -15.44
N SER A 108 10.22 -0.93 -14.67
CA SER A 108 10.05 0.46 -15.10
C SER A 108 11.36 1.26 -15.15
N ASP A 109 12.33 0.90 -14.32
CA ASP A 109 13.63 1.60 -14.25
C ASP A 109 14.81 0.63 -14.01
N PRO A 110 15.12 -0.23 -15.00
CA PRO A 110 16.13 -1.28 -14.84
C PRO A 110 17.57 -0.74 -14.84
N GLU A 111 17.77 0.53 -15.24
CA GLU A 111 19.08 1.19 -15.24
C GLU A 111 19.50 1.61 -13.83
N HIS A 112 18.55 1.97 -12.97
CA HIS A 112 18.83 2.47 -11.61
C HIS A 112 18.43 1.49 -10.49
N ILE A 113 17.51 0.56 -10.75
CA ILE A 113 17.07 -0.41 -9.76
C ILE A 113 17.78 -1.76 -10.01
N ASP A 114 18.52 -2.25 -9.01
CA ASP A 114 19.10 -3.59 -9.09
C ASP A 114 17.99 -4.65 -9.05
N MET A 115 17.95 -5.49 -10.09
CA MET A 115 17.05 -6.64 -10.15
C MET A 115 17.17 -7.53 -8.90
N LYS A 116 18.38 -7.73 -8.38
CA LYS A 116 18.61 -8.59 -7.21
C LYS A 116 17.96 -8.00 -5.95
N TYR A 117 18.00 -6.68 -5.80
CA TYR A 117 17.33 -5.94 -4.73
C TYR A 117 15.80 -6.07 -4.82
N ALA A 118 15.24 -6.04 -6.02
CA ALA A 118 13.80 -6.26 -6.26
C ALA A 118 13.35 -7.71 -6.05
N LEU A 119 14.25 -8.69 -6.22
CA LEU A 119 13.95 -10.13 -6.20
C LEU A 119 14.41 -10.87 -4.93
N PHE A 120 14.79 -10.15 -3.86
CA PHE A 120 15.30 -10.74 -2.61
C PHE A 120 16.53 -11.64 -2.83
N LEU A 121 17.38 -11.30 -3.80
CA LEU A 121 18.64 -12.01 -4.09
C LEU A 121 19.82 -11.25 -3.46
N PRO A 122 20.96 -11.92 -3.17
CA PRO A 122 22.13 -11.24 -2.61
C PRO A 122 22.59 -10.05 -3.45
N ASN A 123 22.62 -8.86 -2.84
CA ASN A 123 22.98 -7.59 -3.46
C ASN A 123 23.66 -6.67 -2.43
N TYR A 124 24.01 -5.45 -2.82
CA TYR A 124 24.68 -4.50 -1.91
C TYR A 124 23.71 -3.74 -0.98
N GLY A 125 22.41 -3.95 -1.14
CA GLY A 125 21.35 -3.29 -0.41
C GLY A 125 21.29 -1.79 -0.65
N VAL A 126 20.39 -1.13 0.09
CA VAL A 126 20.26 0.33 0.13
C VAL A 126 20.40 0.79 1.57
N HIS A 127 21.28 1.76 1.81
CA HIS A 127 21.47 2.35 3.14
C HIS A 127 20.66 3.65 3.29
N ASP A 128 19.82 3.71 4.32
CA ASP A 128 19.08 4.90 4.68
C ASP A 128 19.90 5.79 5.60
N VAL A 129 20.35 6.92 5.07
CA VAL A 129 21.28 7.82 5.77
C VAL A 129 20.69 8.49 7.01
N LYS A 130 19.36 8.63 7.12
CA LYS A 130 18.72 9.32 8.26
C LYS A 130 18.49 8.37 9.42
N THR A 131 18.09 7.12 9.15
CA THR A 131 17.78 6.13 10.19
C THR A 131 18.96 5.20 10.48
N GLY A 132 19.93 5.08 9.56
CA GLY A 132 21.01 4.10 9.63
C GLY A 132 20.57 2.68 9.29
N LEU A 133 19.35 2.49 8.81
CA LEU A 133 18.83 1.18 8.42
C LEU A 133 19.44 0.74 7.07
N HIS A 134 19.65 -0.56 6.94
CA HIS A 134 20.08 -1.19 5.71
C HIS A 134 18.98 -2.12 5.19
N TYR A 135 18.60 -1.92 3.93
CA TYR A 135 17.57 -2.72 3.28
C TYR A 135 18.22 -3.65 2.27
N ASP A 136 18.13 -4.96 2.52
CA ASP A 136 18.61 -5.99 1.60
C ASP A 136 17.63 -6.24 0.44
N ASN A 137 16.39 -5.76 0.57
CA ASN A 137 15.35 -5.92 -0.44
C ASN A 137 14.43 -4.69 -0.51
N MET A 138 13.85 -4.47 -1.69
CA MET A 138 13.00 -3.31 -1.95
C MET A 138 11.64 -3.38 -1.25
N PHE A 139 11.15 -4.57 -0.92
CA PHE A 139 9.85 -4.73 -0.28
C PHE A 139 9.84 -4.13 1.13
N ASP A 140 10.85 -4.44 1.94
CA ASP A 140 10.99 -3.86 3.28
C ASP A 140 11.16 -2.34 3.19
N ALA A 141 11.96 -1.86 2.22
CA ALA A 141 12.12 -0.43 1.98
C ALA A 141 10.80 0.27 1.60
N GLN A 142 9.93 -0.37 0.80
CA GLN A 142 8.63 0.18 0.43
C GLN A 142 7.66 0.25 1.62
N ILE A 143 7.70 -0.73 2.53
CA ILE A 143 6.89 -0.72 3.75
C ILE A 143 7.34 0.42 4.68
N ASP A 144 8.63 0.56 4.91
CA ASP A 144 9.16 1.64 5.77
C ASP A 144 8.97 3.01 5.13
N ALA A 145 8.97 3.11 3.79
CA ALA A 145 8.60 4.34 3.10
C ALA A 145 7.13 4.70 3.37
N ALA A 146 6.21 3.72 3.41
CA ALA A 146 4.82 3.98 3.78
C ALA A 146 4.69 4.49 5.22
N TYR A 147 5.42 3.88 6.17
CA TYR A 147 5.46 4.36 7.56
C TYR A 147 6.01 5.80 7.64
N ALA A 148 7.07 6.12 6.92
CA ALA A 148 7.64 7.46 6.90
C ALA A 148 6.66 8.51 6.32
N ALA A 149 5.93 8.17 5.25
CA ALA A 149 4.91 9.04 4.67
C ALA A 149 3.73 9.29 5.64
N LEU A 150 3.29 8.24 6.34
CA LEU A 150 2.27 8.36 7.38
C LEU A 150 2.74 9.22 8.54
N GLU A 151 3.98 9.04 9.00
CA GLU A 151 4.58 9.88 10.05
C GLU A 151 4.62 11.35 9.64
N ALA A 152 5.09 11.65 8.42
CA ALA A 152 5.13 12.99 7.86
C ALA A 152 3.73 13.63 7.74
N ALA A 153 2.70 12.81 7.50
CA ALA A 153 1.31 13.24 7.45
C ALA A 153 0.62 13.33 8.84
N GLY A 154 1.30 12.90 9.92
CA GLY A 154 0.79 12.97 11.30
C GLY A 154 0.16 11.70 11.87
N TYR A 155 0.30 10.55 11.18
CA TYR A 155 -0.35 9.27 11.52
C TYR A 155 0.63 8.20 12.01
N HIS A 156 1.50 8.55 12.95
CA HIS A 156 2.60 7.72 13.46
C HIS A 156 2.20 6.39 14.12
N LYS A 157 0.91 6.18 14.42
CA LYS A 157 0.39 4.93 15.03
C LYS A 157 -0.38 4.05 14.04
N MET A 158 -0.53 4.48 12.80
CA MET A 158 -1.30 3.73 11.80
C MET A 158 -0.49 2.53 11.33
N GLU A 159 -1.05 1.33 11.48
CA GLU A 159 -0.47 0.08 10.97
C GLU A 159 -0.41 0.14 9.43
N VAL A 160 0.68 -0.33 8.84
CA VAL A 160 0.77 -0.58 7.39
C VAL A 160 0.54 -2.07 7.13
N ARG A 161 -0.36 -2.39 6.20
CA ARG A 161 -0.58 -3.76 5.71
C ARG A 161 -0.38 -3.85 4.20
N VAL A 162 0.18 -4.96 3.75
CA VAL A 162 0.32 -5.23 2.31
C VAL A 162 -0.93 -5.93 1.81
N SER A 163 -1.65 -5.30 0.87
CA SER A 163 -2.84 -5.87 0.23
C SER A 163 -2.48 -6.74 -0.97
N GLU A 164 -1.47 -6.32 -1.74
CA GLU A 164 -0.99 -7.07 -2.90
C GLU A 164 0.54 -7.08 -2.96
N MET A 165 1.07 -8.21 -3.42
CA MET A 165 2.48 -8.38 -3.75
C MET A 165 2.59 -9.26 -4.99
N ALA A 166 3.37 -8.82 -5.99
CA ALA A 166 3.63 -9.60 -7.21
C ALA A 166 5.12 -9.64 -7.54
N GLY A 167 5.57 -10.71 -8.20
CA GLY A 167 6.94 -10.88 -8.69
C GLY A 167 7.69 -12.11 -8.14
N LEU A 168 7.24 -12.70 -7.03
CA LEU A 168 7.87 -13.89 -6.44
C LEU A 168 7.91 -15.10 -7.39
N LEU A 169 6.82 -15.35 -8.14
CA LEU A 169 6.75 -16.47 -9.08
C LEU A 169 7.73 -16.31 -10.25
N LEU A 170 8.00 -15.07 -10.69
CA LEU A 170 9.01 -14.79 -11.72
C LEU A 170 10.42 -14.98 -11.16
N ALA A 171 10.68 -14.52 -9.93
CA ALA A 171 11.95 -14.75 -9.24
C ALA A 171 12.24 -16.26 -9.08
N MET A 172 11.23 -17.04 -8.73
CA MET A 172 11.33 -18.50 -8.63
C MET A 172 11.60 -19.15 -9.98
N ARG A 173 10.98 -18.67 -11.06
CA ARG A 173 11.23 -19.17 -12.43
C ARG A 173 12.64 -18.83 -12.92
N MET A 174 13.14 -17.63 -12.61
CA MET A 174 14.51 -17.23 -12.94
C MET A 174 15.58 -17.94 -12.10
N LYS A 175 15.25 -18.45 -10.90
CA LYS A 175 16.14 -19.38 -10.16
C LYS A 175 16.25 -20.76 -10.83
N LEU A 176 15.26 -21.16 -11.63
CA LEU A 176 15.18 -22.48 -12.27
C LEU A 176 15.79 -22.50 -13.68
N GLU A 177 15.92 -21.36 -14.34
CA GLU A 177 16.61 -21.24 -15.62
C GLU A 177 17.94 -20.51 -15.39
N PRO A 178 19.10 -21.20 -15.45
CA PRO A 178 20.37 -20.51 -15.51
C PRO A 178 20.35 -19.64 -16.76
N LEU A 179 20.57 -18.33 -16.59
CA LEU A 179 20.83 -17.42 -17.69
C LEU A 179 22.06 -17.96 -18.44
N SER A 180 21.82 -18.60 -19.59
CA SER A 180 22.83 -19.13 -20.51
C SER A 180 23.46 -18.03 -21.34
#